data_AF-A0A9X2CVI5-F1
#
_entry.id   AF-A0A9X2CVI5-F1
#
_cell.length_a   1.000
_cell.length_b   1.000
_cell.length_c   1.000
_cell.angle_alpha   90.00
_cell.angle_beta   90.00
_cell.angle_gamma   90.00
#
_symmetry.space_group_name_H-M   'P 1'
#
loop_
_entity.id
_entity.type
_entity.pdbx_description
1 polymer ?
#
loop_
_entity_poly.entity_id
_entity_poly.type
_entity_poly.pdbx_seq_one_letter_code
_entity_poly.pdbx_strand_id
1 'polypeptide(L)' 'MISFFILGCIVTITAVAFFLSGWFLQEQFLFGPFIAALIGLNFLFISFMQLKREREEREGRRTS' A
#
# COMPACT_ATOMS: atom_id res chain seq x y z
N MET A 1 11.16 9.65 -3.31
CA MET A 1 9.77 9.18 -3.11
C MET A 1 9.64 7.67 -3.34
N ILE A 2 10.25 7.12 -4.38
CA ILE A 2 10.19 5.67 -4.70
C ILE A 2 10.60 4.76 -3.53
N SER A 3 11.65 5.06 -2.75
CA SER A 3 12.01 4.21 -1.59
C SER A 3 10.93 4.16 -0.51
N PHE A 4 10.21 5.26 -0.24
CA PHE A 4 9.10 5.26 0.72
C PHE A 4 7.91 4.46 0.21
N PHE A 5 7.67 4.49 -1.10
CA PHE A 5 6.65 3.65 -1.73
C PHE A 5 6.97 2.16 -1.59
N ILE A 6 8.21 1.77 -1.90
CA ILE A 6 8.68 0.38 -1.76
C ILE A 6 8.57 -0.08 -0.30
N LEU A 7 9.00 0.77 0.65
CA LEU A 7 8.90 0.46 2.08
C LEU A 7 7.43 0.28 2.50
N GLY A 8 6.53 1.16 2.05
CA GLY A 8 5.10 1.06 2.29
C GLY A 8 4.49 -0.23 1.74
N CYS A 9 4.89 -0.65 0.53
CA CYS A 9 4.49 -1.95 -0.04
C CYS A 9 4.95 -3.12 0.84
N ILE A 10 6.21 -3.13 1.25
CA ILE A 10 6.77 -4.20 2.10
C ILE A 10 6.01 -4.29 3.41
N VAL A 11 5.80 -3.16 4.09
CA VAL A 11 5.06 -3.12 5.37
C VAL A 11 3.62 -3.60 5.17
N THR A 12 2.94 -3.17 4.11
CA THR A 12 1.56 -3.56 3.83
C THR A 12 1.44 -5.06 3.56
N ILE A 13 2.31 -5.62 2.71
CA ILE A 13 2.34 -7.06 2.41
C ILE A 13 2.63 -7.86 3.67
N THR A 14 3.56 -7.39 4.51
CA THR A 14 3.92 -8.05 5.77
C THR A 14 2.74 -8.03 6.74
N ALA A 15 2.04 -6.91 6.89
CA ALA A 15 0.85 -6.79 7.72
C ALA A 15 -0.27 -7.72 7.26
N VAL A 16 -0.52 -7.80 5.95
CA VAL A 16 -1.49 -8.73 5.36
C VAL A 16 -1.10 -10.18 5.62
N ALA A 17 0.18 -10.55 5.45
CA ALA A 17 0.66 -11.89 5.72
C ALA A 17 0.50 -12.29 7.19
N PHE A 18 0.82 -11.39 8.13
CA PHE A 18 0.60 -11.61 9.56
C PHE A 18 -0.88 -11.76 9.91
N PHE A 19 -1.73 -10.91 9.32
CA PHE A 19 -3.18 -10.99 9.51
C PHE A 19 -3.74 -12.32 9.02
N LEU A 20 -3.40 -12.73 7.79
CA LEU A 20 -3.80 -14.01 7.21
C LEU A 20 -3.27 -15.19 8.04
N SER A 21 -2.01 -15.14 8.47
CA SER A 21 -1.42 -16.18 9.31
C SER A 21 -2.16 -16.34 10.64
N GLY A 22 -2.44 -15.24 11.35
CA GLY A 22 -3.22 -15.28 12.59
C GLY A 22 -4.65 -15.77 12.39
N TRP A 23 -5.30 -15.35 11.31
CA TRP A 23 -6.66 -15.75 10.99
C TRP A 23 -6.77 -17.24 10.63
N PHE A 24 -5.87 -17.77 9.79
CA PHE A 24 -5.94 -19.15 9.30
C PHE A 24 -5.29 -20.17 10.23
N LEU A 25 -4.19 -19.85 10.93
CA LEU A 25 -3.49 -20.82 11.78
C LEU A 25 -3.92 -20.76 13.24
N GLN A 26 -4.30 -19.59 13.75
CA GLN A 26 -4.60 -19.40 15.17
C GLN A 26 -6.08 -19.16 15.44
N GLU A 27 -6.91 -19.04 14.39
CA GLU A 27 -8.33 -18.65 14.46
C GLU A 27 -8.54 -17.34 15.25
N GLN A 28 -7.49 -16.51 15.34
CA GLN A 28 -7.48 -15.28 16.10
C GLN A 28 -7.49 -14.08 15.16
N PHE A 29 -8.45 -13.18 15.38
CA PHE A 29 -8.48 -11.91 14.68
C PHE A 29 -7.41 -10.97 15.24
N LEU A 30 -6.25 -10.94 14.60
CA LEU A 30 -5.19 -10.02 14.93
C LEU A 30 -5.55 -8.60 14.46
N PHE A 31 -6.20 -7.83 15.35
CA PHE A 31 -6.67 -6.47 15.07
C PHE A 31 -5.55 -5.51 14.65
N GLY A 32 -4.35 -5.64 15.25
CA GLY A 32 -3.20 -4.81 14.91
C GLY A 32 -2.76 -4.95 13.44
N PRO A 33 -2.38 -6.16 13.00
CA PRO A 33 -2.08 -6.46 11.60
C PRO A 33 -3.20 -6.06 10.63
N PHE A 34 -4.46 -6.22 11.02
CA PHE A 34 -5.61 -5.77 10.22
C PHE A 34 -5.62 -4.25 9.99
N ILE A 35 -5.50 -3.46 11.05
CA ILE A 35 -5.43 -1.99 10.95
C ILE A 35 -4.18 -1.56 10.18
N ALA A 36 -3.03 -2.18 10.43
CA ALA A 36 -1.80 -1.89 9.69
C ALA A 36 -1.95 -2.16 8.19
N ALA A 37 -2.64 -3.25 7.81
CA ALA A 37 -2.95 -3.54 6.42
C ALA A 37 -3.88 -2.49 5.80
N LEU A 38 -4.93 -2.05 6.51
CA LEU A 38 -5.84 -1.00 6.02
C LEU A 38 -5.13 0.34 5.82
N ILE A 39 -4.30 0.76 6.77
CA ILE A 39 -3.51 2.00 6.68
C ILE A 39 -2.53 1.89 5.51
N GLY A 40 -1.83 0.76 5.40
CA GLY A 40 -0.87 0.50 4.32
C GLY A 40 -1.51 0.52 2.94
N LEU A 41 -2.69 -0.11 2.80
CA LEU A 41 -3.48 -0.09 1.56
C LEU A 41 -3.90 1.34 1.19
N ASN A 42 -4.32 2.15 2.16
CA ASN A 42 -4.71 3.54 1.93
C ASN A 42 -3.53 4.40 1.48
N PHE A 43 -2.36 4.23 2.11
CA PHE A 43 -1.12 4.89 1.72
C PHE A 43 -0.69 4.52 0.29
N LEU A 44 -0.78 3.23 -0.06
CA LEU A 44 -0.53 2.73 -1.41
C LEU A 44 -1.45 3.38 -2.45
N PHE A 45 -2.73 3.51 -2.12
CA PHE A 45 -3.72 4.12 -3.00
C PHE A 45 -3.42 5.60 -3.26
N ILE A 46 -3.12 6.37 -2.21
CA ILE A 46 -2.74 7.79 -2.33
C ILE A 46 -1.47 7.94 -3.17
N SER A 47 -0.46 7.11 -2.90
CA SER A 47 0.81 7.14 -3.63
C SER A 47 0.63 6.79 -5.10
N PHE A 48 -0.24 5.82 -5.41
CA PHE A 48 -0.56 5.45 -6.79
C PHE A 48 -1.31 6.58 -7.51
N MET A 49 -2.27 7.23 -6.85
CA MET A 49 -2.98 8.39 -7.39
C MET A 49 -2.03 9.55 -7.71
N GLN A 50 -1.08 9.84 -6.82
CA GLN A 50 -0.06 10.87 -7.09
C GLN A 50 0.83 10.50 -8.27
N LEU A 51 1.29 9.24 -8.35
CA LEU A 51 2.12 8.76 -9.45
C LEU A 51 1.36 8.81 -10.79
N LYS A 52 0.07 8.46 -10.79
CA LYS A 52 -0.79 8.54 -11.97
C LYS A 52 -0.92 10.00 -12.44
N ARG A 53 -1.19 10.92 -11.52
CA ARG A 53 -1.29 12.36 -11.81
C ARG A 53 0.02 12.92 -12.39
N GLU A 54 1.16 12.53 -11.83
CA GLU A 54 2.48 12.92 -12.33
C GLU A 54 2.74 12.42 -13.76
N ARG A 55 2.23 11.22 -14.11
CA ARG A 55 2.32 10.69 -15.48
C ARG A 55 1.46 11.48 -16.45
N GLU A 56 0.21 11.75 -16.10
CA GLU A 56 -0.71 12.54 -16.94
C GLU A 56 -0.16 13.96 -17.19
N GLU A 57 0.43 14.62 -16.19
CA GLU A 57 1.09 15.93 -16.34
C GLU A 57 2.36 15.90 -17.22
N ARG A 58 3.04 14.75 -17.31
CA ARG A 58 4.19 14.58 -18.22
C ARG A 58 3.76 14.28 -19.65
N GLU A 59 2.67 13.55 -19.86
CA GLU A 59 2.12 13.27 -21.18
C GLU A 59 1.48 14.52 -21.80
N GLY A 60 0.73 15.31 -21.02
CA GLY A 60 0.16 16.59 -21.49
C GLY A 60 1.21 17.65 -21.90
N ARG A 61 2.45 17.53 -21.41
CA ARG A 61 3.59 18.40 -21.81
C ARG A 61 4.33 17.94 -23.07
N ARG A 62 4.09 16.73 -23.58
CA ARG A 62 4.72 16.25 -24.84
C ARG A 62 3.89 16.55 -26.09
N THR A 63 2.63 16.94 -25.92
CA THR A 63 1.68 17.22 -27.00
C THR A 63 1.39 18.71 -27.20
N SER A 64 2.06 19.59 -26.45
CA SER A 64 2.03 21.04 -26.62
C SER A 64 3.40 21.56 -27.03
#